data_AF-E2BLW5-F1
#
_entry.id   AF-E2BLW5-F1
#
_cell.length_a   1.000
_cell.length_b   1.000
_cell.length_c   1.000
_cell.angle_alpha   90.00
_cell.angle_beta   90.00
_cell.angle_gamma   90.00
#
_symmetry.space_group_name_H-M   'P 1'
#
loop_
_entity.id
_entity.type
_entity.pdbx_description
1 polymer ?
#
loop_
_entity_poly.entity_id
_entity_poly.type
_entity_poly.pdbx_seq_one_letter_code
_entity_poly.pdbx_strand_id
1 'polypeptide(L)' 'QDGATPHRTREIFESIHKVYGNRIIGLGNPKFAHESLEWYRYSPDLNPCDFFLWGYLKDKCYA' A
#
# COMPACT_ATOMS: atom_id res chain seq x y z
N GLN A 1 0.13 -2.60 -0.64
CA GLN A 1 1.18 -2.49 0.38
C GLN A 1 0.52 -1.95 1.64
N ASP A 2 0.47 -2.74 2.70
CA ASP A 2 -0.32 -2.56 3.93
C ASP A 2 0.18 -1.43 4.87
N GLY A 3 1.24 -0.73 4.48
CA GLY A 3 1.89 0.28 5.31
C GLY A 3 2.96 -0.27 6.26
N ALA A 4 3.48 -1.48 6.04
CA ALA A 4 4.61 -2.01 6.80
C ALA A 4 5.84 -1.07 6.73
N THR A 5 6.51 -0.92 7.88
CA THR A 5 7.60 0.05 8.11
C THR A 5 8.77 -0.02 7.12
N PRO A 6 9.26 -1.19 6.64
CA PRO A 6 10.37 -1.24 5.69
C PRO A 6 10.06 -0.57 4.36
N HIS A 7 8.78 -0.49 3.99
CA HIS A 7 8.34 0.07 2.71
C HIS A 7 7.84 1.52 2.82
N ARG A 8 8.14 2.21 3.92
CA ARG A 8 7.74 3.60 4.18
C ARG A 8 8.91 4.57 4.29
N THR A 9 10.08 4.21 3.76
CA THR A 9 11.21 5.14 3.71
C THR A 9 10.94 6.26 2.71
N ARG A 10 11.50 7.44 2.98
CA ARG A 10 11.42 8.60 2.08
C ARG A 10 11.93 8.26 0.68
N GLU A 11 13.03 7.53 0.59
CA GLU A 11 13.64 7.11 -0.68
C GLU A 11 12.70 6.28 -1.55
N ILE A 12 11.92 5.39 -0.91
CA ILE A 12 10.89 4.61 -1.61
C ILE A 12 9.78 5.53 -2.12
N PHE A 13 9.27 6.44 -1.29
CA PHE A 13 8.22 7.37 -1.70
C PHE A 13 8.69 8.31 -2.83
N GLU A 14 9.90 8.86 -2.75
CA GLU A 14 10.49 9.71 -3.80
C GLU A 14 10.65 8.93 -5.11
N SER A 15 11.13 7.68 -5.04
CA SER A 15 11.29 6.82 -6.21
C SER A 15 9.96 6.50 -6.90
N ILE A 16 8.92 6.21 -6.11
CA ILE A 16 7.59 5.92 -6.63
C ILE A 16 6.94 7.20 -7.16
N HIS A 17 7.07 8.35 -6.46
CA HIS A 17 6.56 9.66 -6.90
C HIS A 17 7.17 10.09 -8.23
N LYS A 18 8.45 9.83 -8.46
CA LYS A 18 9.10 10.09 -9.76
C LYS A 18 8.41 9.37 -10.93
N VAL A 19 7.86 8.18 -10.70
CA VAL A 19 7.23 7.37 -11.75
C VAL A 19 5.74 7.67 -11.88
N TYR A 20 5.04 7.81 -10.76
CA TYR A 20 3.57 7.86 -10.72
C TYR A 20 3.00 9.23 -10.32
N GLY A 21 3.85 10.19 -9.96
CA GLY A 21 3.47 11.50 -9.46
C GLY A 21 2.54 11.41 -8.25
N ASN A 22 1.44 12.15 -8.28
CA ASN A 22 0.47 12.21 -7.18
C ASN A 22 -0.53 11.06 -7.17
N ARG A 23 -0.39 10.08 -8.07
CA ARG A 23 -1.30 8.92 -8.19
C ARG A 23 -0.92 7.80 -7.24
N ILE A 24 -0.40 8.15 -6.06
CA ILE A 24 0.11 7.21 -5.07
C ILE A 24 -0.71 7.36 -3.81
N ILE A 25 -1.14 6.23 -3.29
CA ILE A 25 -1.87 6.12 -2.04
C ILE A 25 -1.00 5.31 -1.07
N GLY A 26 -0.78 5.84 0.13
CA GLY A 26 0.13 5.22 1.08
C GLY A 26 -0.04 5.73 2.50
N LEU A 27 0.26 4.88 3.48
CA LEU A 27 0.14 5.24 4.89
C LEU A 27 1.25 6.24 5.25
N GLY A 28 0.86 7.45 5.67
CA GLY A 28 1.80 8.55 5.98
C GLY A 28 2.37 9.28 4.76
N ASN A 29 1.81 9.05 3.57
CA ASN A 29 2.23 9.67 2.32
C ASN A 29 2.21 11.21 2.32
N PRO A 30 1.24 11.91 2.97
CA PRO A 30 1.25 13.37 3.04
C PRO A 30 2.53 13.97 3.67
N LYS A 31 3.30 13.18 4.44
CA LYS A 31 4.58 13.60 5.02
C LYS A 31 5.73 13.63 4.02
N PHE A 32 5.60 12.93 2.89
CA PHE A 32 6.67 12.73 1.92
C PHE A 32 6.32 13.29 0.54
N ALA A 33 5.03 13.37 0.19
CA ALA A 33 4.54 14.02 -1.02
C ALA A 33 3.24 14.79 -0.70
N HIS A 34 3.31 16.13 -0.76
CA HIS A 34 2.24 17.06 -0.36
C HIS A 34 0.89 16.84 -1.07
N GLU A 35 0.89 16.23 -2.26
CA GLU A 35 -0.29 16.09 -3.12
C GLU A 35 -0.77 14.62 -3.23
N SER A 36 -0.25 13.74 -2.39
CA SER A 36 -0.58 12.31 -2.40
C SER A 36 -1.71 11.96 -1.42
N LEU A 37 -2.47 10.91 -1.72
CA LEU A 37 -3.57 10.47 -0.84
C LEU A 37 -3.05 9.60 0.31
N GLU A 38 -3.60 9.82 1.50
CA GLU A 38 -3.32 9.00 2.67
C GLU A 38 -4.14 7.70 2.63
N TRP A 39 -3.48 6.58 2.90
CA TRP A 39 -4.13 5.29 3.12
C TRP A 39 -4.43 5.09 4.61
N TYR A 40 -5.65 4.67 4.94
CA TYR A 40 -6.06 4.41 6.33
C TYR A 40 -5.36 3.19 6.91
N ARG A 41 -5.02 3.27 8.21
CA ARG A 41 -4.37 2.15 8.90
C ARG A 41 -5.37 1.02 9.14
N TYR A 42 -4.91 -0.23 8.98
CA TYR A 42 -5.71 -1.44 9.23
C TYR A 42 -6.91 -1.63 8.28
N SER A 43 -6.73 -1.33 6.99
CA SER A 43 -7.75 -1.54 5.96
C SER A 43 -7.40 -2.71 5.01
N PRO A 44 -7.47 -3.97 5.46
CA PRO A 44 -7.22 -5.14 4.61
C PRO A 44 -8.30 -5.32 3.53
N ASP A 45 -9.49 -4.78 3.77
CA ASP A 45 -10.61 -4.71 2.82
C ASP A 45 -10.27 -3.90 1.56
N LEU A 46 -9.43 -2.87 1.71
CA LEU A 46 -9.01 -2.03 0.59
C LEU A 46 -7.83 -2.63 -0.19
N ASN A 47 -7.11 -3.61 0.35
CA ASN A 47 -6.00 -4.26 -0.34
C ASN A 47 -6.49 -5.51 -1.10
N PRO A 48 -6.46 -5.53 -2.46
CA PRO A 48 -6.92 -6.69 -3.22
C PRO A 48 -6.20 -8.00 -2.89
N CYS A 49 -4.93 -7.91 -2.48
CA CYS A 49 -4.17 -9.10 -2.08
C CYS A 49 -4.68 -9.69 -0.77
N ASP A 50 -5.02 -8.84 0.21
CA ASP A 50 -5.50 -9.29 1.52
C ASP A 50 -6.98 -9.69 1.47
N PHE A 51 -7.80 -8.90 0.76
CA PHE A 51 -9.23 -9.12 0.62
C PHE A 51 -9.58 -10.35 -0.23
N PHE A 52 -8.93 -10.50 -1.39
CA PHE A 52 -9.31 -11.53 -2.36
C PHE A 52 -8.26 -12.62 -2.50
N LEU A 53 -7.04 -12.25 -2.92
CA LEU A 53 -6.03 -13.24 -3.32
C LEU A 53 -5.67 -14.20 -2.19
N TRP A 54 -5.47 -13.69 -0.97
CA TRP A 54 -5.11 -14.52 0.17
C TRP A 54 -6.22 -15.47 0.60
N GLY A 55 -7.49 -15.05 0.50
CA GLY A 55 -8.64 -15.94 0.69
C GLY A 55 -8.63 -17.09 -0.32
N TYR A 56 -8.54 -16.73 -1.61
CA TYR A 56 -8.49 -17.71 -2.71
C TYR A 56 -7.32 -18.71 -2.57
N LEU A 57 -6.13 -18.25 -2.21
CA LEU A 57 -4.96 -19.11 -2.05
C LEU A 57 -5.12 -20.09 -0.88
N LYS A 58 -5.66 -19.63 0.25
CA LYS A 58 -5.94 -20.52 1.39
C LYS A 58 -6.93 -21.61 1.00
N ASP A 59 -8.00 -21.26 0.28
CA ASP A 59 -8.97 -22.23 -0.21
C ASP A 59 -8.35 -23.27 -1.14
N LYS A 60 -7.29 -22.94 -1.89
CA LYS A 60 -6.59 -23.89 -2.76
C LYS A 60 -5.54 -24.73 -2.04
N CYS A 61 -4.87 -24.19 -1.02
CA CYS A 61 -3.80 -24.89 -0.31
C CYS A 61 -4.31 -25.81 0.80
N TYR A 62 -5.47 -25.50 1.40
CA TYR A 62 -6.02 -26.23 2.55
C TYR A 62 -7.29 -27.03 2.22
N ALA A 63 -7.69 -27.12 0.95
CA ALA A 63 -8.78 -27.98 0.49
C ALA A 63 -8.36 -29.45 0.36
#